data_AF-D8KYG3-F1
#
_entry.id   AF-D8KYG3-F1
#
_cell.length_a   1.000
_cell.length_b   1.000
_cell.length_c   1.000
_cell.angle_alpha   90.00
_cell.angle_beta   90.00
_cell.angle_gamma   90.00
#
_symmetry.space_group_name_H-M   'P 1'
#
loop_
_entity.id
_entity.type
_entity.pdbx_description
1 polymer ?
#
loop_
_entity_poly.entity_id
_entity_poly.type
_entity_poly.pdbx_seq_one_letter_code
_entity_poly.pdbx_strand_id
1 'polypeptide(L)'
;IHIEYMFPDAVEVQALVRTKGLFSFYEDGHQECCRVRKVRPLRRALKGLKAWITGQRKDQSPGTRSEIPVVQVDPVFEGMDSGIGSLVKWNPVANVKGNDIWTFLRTMNVPVTQDSSIGSR
;
A
#
# COMPACT_ATOMS: atom_id res chain seq x y z
N ILE A 1 1.34 21.42 -2.19
CA ILE A 1 0.82 20.03 -2.38
C ILE A 1 -0.15 19.77 -1.24
N HIS A 2 -1.37 19.32 -1.54
CA HIS A 2 -2.31 18.86 -0.52
C HIS A 2 -2.10 17.36 -0.30
N ILE A 3 -1.95 16.93 0.95
CA ILE A 3 -1.76 15.52 1.31
C ILE A 3 -2.92 15.10 2.20
N GLU A 4 -3.66 14.09 1.75
CA GLU A 4 -4.75 13.49 2.52
C GLU A 4 -4.22 12.38 3.43
N TYR A 5 -4.59 12.42 4.70
CA TYR A 5 -4.22 11.43 5.71
C TYR A 5 -5.43 10.58 6.08
N MET A 6 -5.27 9.26 5.98
CA MET A 6 -6.34 8.31 6.31
C MET A 6 -6.05 7.63 7.64
N PHE A 7 -6.99 7.73 8.58
CA PHE A 7 -6.91 7.09 9.89
C PHE A 7 -7.80 5.84 9.96
N PRO A 8 -7.42 4.83 10.77
CA PRO A 8 -8.30 3.72 11.06
C PRO A 8 -9.53 4.13 11.85
N ASP A 9 -10.60 3.35 11.71
CA ASP A 9 -11.79 3.57 12.53
C ASP A 9 -11.47 3.21 13.99
N ALA A 10 -11.68 4.17 14.90
CA ALA A 10 -11.31 4.02 16.30
C ALA A 10 -12.09 2.91 17.00
N VAL A 11 -13.38 2.74 16.69
CA VAL A 11 -14.24 1.71 17.29
C VAL A 11 -13.75 0.32 16.86
N GLU A 12 -13.42 0.16 15.58
CA GLU A 12 -12.87 -1.11 15.07
C GLU A 12 -11.50 -1.44 15.67
N VAL A 13 -10.62 -0.45 15.82
CA VAL A 13 -9.31 -0.65 16.46
C VAL A 13 -9.46 -0.99 17.94
N GLN A 14 -10.35 -0.30 18.66
CA GLN A 14 -10.62 -0.59 20.07
C GLN A 14 -11.16 -2.01 20.26
N ALA A 15 -12.10 -2.44 19.41
CA ALA A 15 -12.62 -3.80 19.45
C ALA A 15 -11.52 -4.84 19.21
N LEU A 16 -10.66 -4.63 18.20
CA LEU A 16 -9.53 -5.52 17.94
C LEU A 16 -8.59 -5.61 19.14
N VAL A 17 -8.18 -4.47 19.69
CA VAL A 17 -7.19 -4.41 20.77
C VAL A 17 -7.75 -4.93 22.09
N ARG A 18 -9.02 -4.68 22.41
CA ARG A 18 -9.64 -5.20 23.63
C ARG A 18 -9.76 -6.72 23.63
N THR A 19 -9.99 -7.31 22.45
CA THR A 19 -10.15 -8.76 22.33
C THR A 19 -8.83 -9.49 22.19
N LYS A 20 -7.86 -8.93 21.45
CA LYS A 20 -6.63 -9.64 21.06
C LYS A 20 -5.32 -8.96 21.48
N GLY A 21 -5.40 -7.86 22.20
CA GLY A 21 -4.24 -7.05 22.57
C GLY A 21 -3.65 -6.24 21.41
N LEU A 22 -2.51 -5.59 21.68
CA LEU A 22 -1.85 -4.70 20.71
C LEU A 22 -1.06 -5.43 19.63
N PHE A 23 -0.69 -6.69 19.89
CA PHE A 23 0.34 -7.40 19.13
C PHE A 23 -0.14 -8.77 18.61
N SER A 24 -1.44 -8.94 18.41
CA SER A 24 -2.03 -10.21 17.94
C SER A 24 -1.42 -10.72 16.63
N PHE A 25 -0.84 -9.84 15.82
CA PHE A 25 -0.22 -10.19 14.54
C PHE A 25 1.05 -11.04 14.65
N TYR A 26 1.67 -11.16 15.83
CA TYR A 26 2.76 -12.12 16.04
C TYR A 26 2.27 -13.56 16.08
N GLU A 27 1.03 -13.78 16.53
CA GLU A 27 0.44 -15.12 16.72
C GLU A 27 -0.53 -15.45 15.59
N ASP A 28 -1.45 -14.54 15.28
CA ASP A 28 -2.54 -14.73 14.31
C ASP A 28 -2.13 -14.39 12.85
N GLY A 29 -0.96 -13.79 12.67
CA GLY A 29 -0.57 -13.13 11.43
C GLY A 29 -1.18 -11.73 11.25
N HIS A 30 -0.67 -11.00 10.26
CA HIS A 30 -0.95 -9.57 10.10
C HIS A 30 -2.26 -9.26 9.36
N GLN A 31 -3.02 -10.25 8.91
CA GLN A 31 -4.16 -10.08 8.02
C GLN A 31 -5.26 -9.25 8.70
N GLU A 32 -5.63 -9.59 9.92
CA GLU A 32 -6.69 -8.89 10.65
C GLU A 32 -6.27 -7.47 11.06
N CYS A 33 -5.07 -7.31 11.62
CA CYS A 33 -4.58 -6.00 12.00
C CYS A 33 -4.44 -5.07 10.78
N CYS A 34 -3.96 -5.58 9.64
CA CYS A 34 -3.90 -4.85 8.39
C CYS A 34 -5.30 -4.56 7.84
N ARG A 35 -6.25 -5.48 7.95
CA ARG A 35 -7.63 -5.27 7.50
C ARG A 35 -8.25 -4.06 8.17
N VAL A 36 -8.12 -3.96 9.49
CA VAL A 36 -8.65 -2.84 10.29
C VAL A 36 -7.83 -1.57 10.11
N ARG A 37 -6.49 -1.66 10.21
CA ARG A 37 -5.63 -0.47 10.29
C ARG A 37 -5.24 0.12 8.94
N LYS A 38 -5.24 -0.68 7.87
CA LYS A 38 -4.72 -0.30 6.55
C LYS A 38 -5.76 -0.45 5.44
N VAL A 39 -6.35 -1.64 5.29
CA VAL A 39 -7.19 -1.98 4.14
C VAL A 39 -8.54 -1.25 4.20
N ARG A 40 -9.22 -1.22 5.35
CA ARG A 40 -10.50 -0.50 5.50
C ARG A 40 -10.36 1.01 5.28
N PRO A 41 -9.37 1.71 5.86
CA PRO A 41 -9.14 3.12 5.55
C PRO A 41 -8.82 3.37 4.09
N LEU A 42 -7.96 2.54 3.48
CA LEU A 42 -7.64 2.63 2.06
C LEU A 42 -8.89 2.46 1.18
N ARG A 43 -9.75 1.47 1.47
CA ARG A 43 -11.00 1.27 0.74
C ARG A 43 -11.89 2.52 0.76
N ARG A 44 -11.99 3.21 1.90
CA ARG A 44 -12.77 4.47 1.99
C ARG A 44 -12.17 5.57 1.11
N ALA A 45 -10.84 5.70 1.09
CA ALA A 45 -10.16 6.68 0.26
C ALA A 45 -10.33 6.43 -1.25
N LEU A 46 -10.28 5.15 -1.66
CA LEU A 46 -10.33 4.79 -3.08
C LEU A 46 -11.75 4.85 -3.69
N LYS A 47 -12.81 4.78 -2.87
CA LYS A 47 -14.20 4.71 -3.33
C LYS A 47 -14.63 5.88 -4.24
N GLY A 48 -13.99 7.04 -4.12
CA GLY A 48 -14.28 8.21 -4.95
C GLY A 48 -13.41 8.36 -6.20
N LEU A 49 -12.54 7.38 -6.51
CA LEU A 49 -11.50 7.52 -7.52
C LEU A 49 -11.71 6.58 -8.70
N LYS A 50 -11.26 6.98 -9.90
CA LYS A 50 -11.26 6.11 -11.10
C LYS A 50 -9.97 5.30 -11.24
N ALA A 51 -8.87 5.83 -10.69
CA ALA A 51 -7.57 5.19 -10.72
C ALA A 51 -6.72 5.58 -9.51
N TRP A 52 -5.72 4.78 -9.19
CA TRP A 52 -4.71 5.07 -8.19
C TRP A 52 -3.34 4.53 -8.58
N ILE A 53 -2.29 5.15 -8.04
CA ILE A 53 -0.89 4.82 -8.33
C ILE A 53 -0.27 4.15 -7.11
N THR A 54 0.52 3.09 -7.32
CA THR A 54 1.36 2.52 -6.28
C THR A 54 2.82 2.40 -6.72
N GLY A 55 3.74 2.42 -5.76
CA GLY A 55 5.16 2.17 -5.98
C GLY A 55 5.56 0.69 -5.95
N GLN A 56 4.63 -0.23 -6.21
CA GLN A 56 4.94 -1.67 -6.25
C GLN A 56 5.88 -1.98 -7.41
N ARG A 57 6.90 -2.80 -7.14
CA ARG A 57 7.87 -3.26 -8.14
C ARG A 57 8.01 -4.77 -8.12
N LYS A 58 8.37 -5.33 -9.27
CA LYS A 58 8.55 -6.77 -9.45
C LYS A 58 9.70 -7.34 -8.63
N ASP A 59 10.71 -6.52 -8.36
CA ASP A 59 11.92 -6.92 -7.66
C ASP A 59 11.84 -6.82 -6.12
N GLN A 60 10.71 -6.38 -5.56
CA GLN A 60 10.56 -6.16 -4.11
C GLN A 60 10.33 -7.42 -3.28
N SER A 61 9.83 -8.50 -3.89
CA SER A 61 9.53 -9.73 -3.15
C SER A 61 9.68 -10.92 -4.09
N PRO A 62 10.68 -11.79 -3.86
CA PRO A 62 10.83 -13.02 -4.62
C PRO A 62 9.51 -13.83 -4.60
N GLY A 63 9.00 -14.20 -5.77
CA GLY A 63 7.85 -15.11 -5.93
C GLY A 63 6.44 -14.53 -5.74
N THR A 64 6.26 -13.41 -5.02
CA THR A 64 4.90 -12.84 -4.79
C THR A 64 4.60 -11.59 -5.60
N ARG A 65 5.63 -10.96 -6.18
CA ARG A 65 5.50 -9.72 -6.96
C ARG A 65 6.10 -9.79 -8.37
N SER A 66 6.65 -10.92 -8.80
CA SER A 66 7.31 -11.01 -10.12
C SER A 66 6.37 -10.65 -11.29
N GLU A 67 5.07 -10.89 -11.11
CA GLU A 67 4.05 -10.71 -12.16
C GLU A 67 3.18 -9.46 -12.00
N ILE A 68 3.49 -8.48 -11.12
CA ILE A 68 2.58 -7.32 -11.01
C ILE A 68 2.54 -6.55 -12.34
N PRO A 69 1.34 -6.34 -12.93
CA PRO A 69 1.20 -5.57 -14.16
C PRO A 69 1.53 -4.10 -13.95
N VAL A 70 1.99 -3.43 -15.02
CA VAL A 70 2.11 -1.97 -15.03
C VAL A 70 0.74 -1.35 -14.82
N VAL A 71 -0.29 -1.79 -15.55
CA VAL A 71 -1.68 -1.33 -15.38
C VAL A 71 -2.57 -2.56 -15.24
N GLN A 72 -3.51 -2.52 -14.30
CA GLN A 72 -4.56 -3.52 -14.15
C GLN A 72 -5.82 -2.89 -13.57
N VAL A 73 -6.96 -3.55 -13.76
CA VAL A 73 -8.13 -3.33 -12.91
C VAL A 73 -7.75 -3.78 -11.49
N ASP A 74 -8.08 -2.99 -10.48
CA ASP A 74 -7.83 -3.35 -9.09
C ASP A 74 -8.67 -4.58 -8.70
N PRO A 75 -8.05 -5.68 -8.25
CA PRO A 75 -8.78 -6.91 -7.95
C PRO A 75 -9.46 -6.90 -6.57
N VAL A 76 -9.24 -5.86 -5.74
CA VAL A 76 -9.66 -5.83 -4.33
C VAL A 76 -10.56 -4.64 -3.99
N PHE A 77 -10.35 -3.50 -4.65
CA PHE A 77 -11.05 -2.26 -4.35
C PHE A 77 -11.93 -1.81 -5.52
N GLU A 78 -13.01 -1.13 -5.17
CA GLU A 78 -13.92 -0.49 -6.11
C GLU A 78 -13.72 1.03 -6.05
N GLY A 79 -13.95 1.67 -7.18
CA GLY A 79 -13.76 3.10 -7.41
C GLY A 79 -15.08 3.84 -7.53
N MET A 80 -15.00 5.01 -8.18
CA MET A 80 -16.09 5.98 -8.34
C MET A 80 -17.38 5.36 -8.89
N ASP A 81 -17.26 4.50 -9.89
CA ASP A 81 -18.42 3.95 -10.61
C ASP A 81 -19.06 2.74 -9.91
N SER A 82 -18.49 2.30 -8.77
CA SER A 82 -18.89 1.11 -8.00
C SER A 82 -18.85 -0.21 -8.79
N GLY A 83 -18.66 -1.33 -8.10
CA GLY A 83 -18.59 -2.66 -8.72
C GLY A 83 -17.22 -3.05 -9.30
N ILE A 84 -17.09 -4.33 -9.64
CA ILE A 84 -15.86 -4.93 -10.18
C ILE A 84 -15.50 -4.23 -11.49
N GLY A 85 -14.24 -3.79 -11.64
CA GLY A 85 -13.81 -3.06 -12.84
C GLY A 85 -13.73 -1.55 -12.67
N SER A 86 -14.33 -0.98 -11.61
CA SER A 86 -14.48 0.47 -11.45
C SER A 86 -13.23 1.23 -11.02
N LEU A 87 -12.15 0.53 -10.65
CA LEU A 87 -10.90 1.15 -10.22
C LEU A 87 -9.71 0.59 -10.99
N VAL A 88 -8.92 1.48 -11.59
CA VAL A 88 -7.64 1.12 -12.23
C VAL A 88 -6.48 1.29 -11.25
N LYS A 89 -5.63 0.28 -11.14
CA LYS A 89 -4.38 0.34 -10.40
C LYS A 89 -3.20 0.45 -11.35
N TRP A 90 -2.41 1.51 -11.18
CA TRP A 90 -1.21 1.78 -11.99
C TRP A 90 0.06 1.68 -11.15
N ASN A 91 1.00 0.85 -11.60
CA ASN A 91 2.32 0.63 -11.02
C ASN A 91 3.38 1.12 -12.02
N PRO A 92 3.61 2.43 -12.16
CA PRO A 92 4.49 3.01 -13.20
C PRO A 92 5.93 2.50 -13.11
N VAL A 93 6.36 2.14 -11.91
CA VAL A 93 7.71 1.65 -11.63
C VAL A 93 7.80 0.12 -11.53
N ALA A 94 6.78 -0.62 -11.99
CA ALA A 94 6.70 -2.08 -11.83
C ALA A 94 7.95 -2.80 -12.34
N ASN A 95 8.51 -2.36 -13.47
CA ASN A 95 9.67 -2.96 -14.13
C ASN A 95 11.00 -2.29 -13.78
N VAL A 96 11.02 -1.29 -12.89
CA VAL A 96 12.24 -0.57 -12.51
C VAL A 96 12.93 -1.32 -11.36
N LYS A 97 14.25 -1.50 -11.45
CA LYS A 97 15.03 -2.13 -10.39
C LYS A 97 15.21 -1.16 -9.21
N GLY A 98 15.32 -1.69 -8.00
CA GLY A 98 15.48 -0.92 -6.77
C GLY A 98 16.73 -0.05 -6.79
N ASN A 99 17.84 -0.55 -7.35
CA ASN A 99 19.08 0.22 -7.50
C ASN A 99 18.90 1.43 -8.43
N ASP A 100 18.07 1.29 -9.47
CA ASP A 100 17.79 2.39 -10.41
C ASP A 100 16.90 3.45 -9.74
N ILE A 101 15.92 3.02 -8.92
CA ILE A 101 15.15 3.93 -8.07
C ILE A 101 16.06 4.71 -7.12
N TRP A 102 16.96 4.04 -6.40
CA TRP A 102 17.89 4.71 -5.48
C TRP A 102 18.86 5.65 -6.17
N THR A 103 19.28 5.31 -7.38
CA THR A 103 20.12 6.18 -8.20
C THR A 103 19.33 7.41 -8.63
N PHE A 104 18.11 7.24 -9.12
CA PHE A 104 17.23 8.35 -9.48
C PHE A 104 16.96 9.28 -8.29
N LEU A 105 16.57 8.75 -7.14
CA LEU A 105 16.27 9.56 -5.94
C LEU A 105 17.47 10.40 -5.50
N ARG A 106 18.69 9.84 -5.52
CA ARG A 106 19.92 10.56 -5.19
C ARG A 106 20.28 11.61 -6.24
N THR A 107 20.24 11.28 -7.52
CA THR A 107 20.56 12.21 -8.62
C THR A 107 19.60 13.40 -8.63
N MET A 108 18.32 13.15 -8.33
CA MET A 108 17.28 14.18 -8.34
C MET A 108 17.09 14.88 -6.99
N ASN A 109 17.93 14.59 -5.99
CA ASN A 109 17.82 15.12 -4.62
C ASN A 109 16.39 15.00 -4.04
N VAL A 110 15.73 13.88 -4.29
CA VAL A 110 14.38 13.63 -3.76
C VAL A 110 14.49 13.31 -2.27
N PRO A 111 13.72 13.98 -1.39
CA PRO A 111 13.71 13.65 0.04
C PRO A 111 13.27 12.20 0.27
N VAL A 112 14.02 11.49 1.11
CA VAL A 112 13.76 10.09 1.49
C VAL A 112 13.57 9.95 3.00
N THR A 113 12.95 8.87 3.45
CA THR A 113 12.79 8.58 4.87
C THR A 113 14.15 8.36 5.53
N GLN A 114 14.31 8.79 6.79
CA GLN A 114 15.62 8.71 7.48
C GLN A 114 16.18 7.28 7.54
N ASP A 115 15.31 6.29 7.79
CA ASP A 115 15.68 4.87 7.86
C ASP A 115 16.23 4.32 6.54
N SER A 116 15.91 4.95 5.41
CA SER A 116 16.44 4.50 4.12
C SER A 116 17.95 4.75 3.90
N SER A 117 18.58 5.52 4.78
CA SER A 117 20.04 5.70 4.83
C SER A 117 20.76 4.51 5.49
N ILE A 118 20.04 3.73 6.29
CA ILE A 118 20.54 2.53 6.94
C ILE A 118 19.99 1.39 6.10
N GLY A 119 20.81 0.78 5.23
CA GLY A 119 20.36 -0.25 4.29
C GLY A 119 19.42 -1.25 4.98
N SER A 120 18.11 -1.09 4.72
CA SER A 120 17.08 -1.90 5.33
C SER A 120 17.24 -3.30 4.76
N ARG A 121 17.83 -4.18 5.57
CA ARG A 121 17.92 -5.62 5.29
C ARG A 121 16.53 -6.24 5.19
#